data_AF-A0A7J7TQI0-F1
#
_entry.id   AF-A0A7J7TQI0-F1
#
_cell.length_a   1.000
_cell.length_b   1.000
_cell.length_c   1.000
_cell.angle_alpha   90.00
_cell.angle_beta   90.00
_cell.angle_gamma   90.00
#
_symmetry.space_group_name_H-M   'P 1'
#
loop_
_entity.id
_entity.type
_entity.pdbx_description
1 polymer ?
#
loop_
_entity_poly.entity_id
_entity_poly.type
_entity_poly.pdbx_seq_one_letter_code
_entity_poly.pdbx_strand_id
1 'polypeptide(L)'
;MAQVPSALASSKGTELHSSQCGDGQPLPRSAPVLLQHFPLYRRSDANCTGEDAAPPEERGTLFKERYDVLSREASQKLLWWLRPRLVLSGHTHSACEVLHGAGISEISVPSFSWRNRNNPSFIMGSMTSTEYALGKCYIPFESTVLITYCGTAGFLVVLILIHFGFLDSPFIFGCQLLRKFKTV
;
A
#
# COMPACT_ATOMS: atom_id res chain seq x y z
N MET A 1 -2.82 52.83 -14.24
CA MET A 1 -2.05 52.70 -12.98
C MET A 1 -2.93 51.86 -12.05
N ALA A 2 -2.56 50.68 -11.55
CA ALA A 2 -1.27 50.27 -11.06
C ALA A 2 -0.89 48.84 -11.48
N GLN A 3 0.40 48.67 -11.71
CA GLN A 3 1.12 47.44 -12.00
C GLN A 3 1.53 46.84 -10.66
N VAL A 4 1.29 45.55 -10.44
CA VAL A 4 1.80 44.83 -9.26
C VAL A 4 2.99 43.99 -9.69
N PRO A 5 4.24 44.37 -9.37
CA PRO A 5 5.37 43.47 -9.46
C PRO A 5 5.60 42.82 -8.10
N SER A 6 5.81 41.51 -8.07
CA SER A 6 6.69 40.90 -7.07
C SER A 6 7.13 39.53 -7.55
N ALA A 7 8.33 39.51 -8.12
CA ALA A 7 9.15 38.32 -8.14
C ALA A 7 9.36 37.84 -6.71
N LEU A 8 9.00 36.59 -6.40
CA LEU A 8 9.46 35.96 -5.16
C LEU A 8 10.94 35.60 -5.34
N ALA A 9 11.80 36.50 -4.85
CA ALA A 9 13.19 36.19 -4.59
C ALA A 9 13.26 35.18 -3.42
N SER A 10 14.11 34.16 -3.59
CA SER A 10 14.47 33.23 -2.52
C SER A 10 15.12 34.02 -1.37
N SER A 11 14.51 33.95 -0.19
CA SER A 11 15.01 34.60 1.02
C SER A 11 16.37 34.02 1.41
N LYS A 12 17.42 34.83 1.34
CA LYS A 12 18.66 34.60 2.10
C LYS A 12 18.33 34.84 3.57
N GLY A 13 18.07 33.76 4.30
CA GLY A 13 17.94 33.79 5.75
C GLY A 13 19.28 34.16 6.38
N THR A 14 19.28 35.28 7.10
CA THR A 14 20.33 35.77 7.99
C THR A 14 20.69 34.73 9.05
N GLU A 15 21.98 34.64 9.37
CA GLU A 15 22.56 33.70 10.32
C GLU A 15 21.86 33.71 11.68
N LEU A 16 21.32 32.55 12.05
CA LEU A 16 20.99 32.24 13.44
C LEU A 16 21.97 31.14 13.89
N HIS A 17 22.86 31.55 14.79
CA HIS A 17 23.89 30.78 15.49
C HIS A 17 23.78 29.25 15.36
N SER A 18 24.56 28.70 14.42
CA SER A 18 24.69 27.28 14.15
C SER A 18 25.34 26.60 15.35
N SER A 19 24.61 25.70 16.01
CA SER A 19 25.28 24.52 16.55
C SER A 19 25.98 23.87 15.35
N GLN A 20 27.30 23.69 15.44
CA GLN A 20 28.12 23.17 14.35
C GLN A 20 27.64 21.75 14.02
N CYS A 21 26.85 21.61 12.95
CA CYS A 21 26.83 20.38 12.19
C CYS A 21 28.27 20.21 11.66
N GLY A 22 28.97 19.16 12.10
CA GLY A 22 30.36 18.93 11.70
C GLY A 22 30.54 18.92 10.19
N ASP A 23 31.77 19.16 9.73
CA ASP A 23 32.21 19.26 8.33
C ASP A 23 32.02 17.95 7.53
N GLY A 24 30.77 17.51 7.39
CA GLY A 24 30.37 16.47 6.46
C GLY A 24 30.37 17.03 5.04
N GLN A 25 30.74 16.20 4.06
CA GLN A 25 30.62 16.54 2.65
C GLN A 25 29.20 17.04 2.35
N PRO A 26 29.03 18.18 1.63
CA PRO A 26 27.72 18.65 1.23
C PRO A 26 26.99 17.57 0.41
N LEU A 27 25.81 17.16 0.87
CA LEU A 27 25.01 16.20 0.13
C LEU A 27 24.57 16.80 -1.22
N PRO A 28 24.51 16.00 -2.30
CA PRO A 28 24.02 16.46 -3.58
C PRO A 28 22.58 17.00 -3.44
N ARG A 29 22.28 18.11 -4.09
CA ARG A 29 20.93 18.69 -4.08
C ARG A 29 19.96 17.74 -4.81
N SER A 30 19.17 16.99 -4.06
CA SER A 30 18.14 16.08 -4.58
C SER A 30 16.77 16.75 -4.62
N ALA A 31 15.97 16.50 -5.66
CA ALA A 31 14.55 16.82 -5.64
C ALA A 31 13.85 16.02 -4.52
N PRO A 32 12.88 16.60 -3.80
CA PRO A 32 12.29 15.95 -2.63
C PRO A 32 11.38 14.79 -3.04
N VAL A 33 11.18 13.86 -2.10
CA VAL A 33 10.07 12.89 -2.14
C VAL A 33 8.95 13.46 -1.29
N LEU A 34 7.76 13.61 -1.85
CA LEU A 34 6.60 14.12 -1.14
C LEU A 34 5.85 12.95 -0.49
N LEU A 35 5.91 12.85 0.83
CA LEU A 35 5.14 11.87 1.59
C LEU A 35 3.95 12.56 2.26
N GLN A 36 2.74 12.07 2.00
CA GLN A 36 1.51 12.59 2.59
C GLN A 36 0.47 11.48 2.77
N HIS A 37 -0.57 11.72 3.58
CA HIS A 37 -1.63 10.72 3.76
C HIS A 37 -2.65 10.75 2.61
N PHE A 38 -3.22 11.92 2.33
CA PHE A 38 -4.22 12.10 1.28
C PHE A 38 -3.56 12.16 -0.11
N PRO A 39 -4.09 11.49 -1.14
CA PRO A 39 -3.58 11.58 -2.49
C PRO A 39 -3.68 12.98 -3.08
N LEU A 40 -2.85 13.24 -4.10
CA LEU A 40 -3.05 14.41 -4.96
C LEU A 40 -4.36 14.26 -5.74
N TYR A 41 -4.82 15.40 -6.26
CA TYR A 41 -6.08 15.48 -6.99
C TYR A 41 -6.11 14.49 -8.17
N ARG A 42 -7.08 13.58 -8.13
CA ARG A 42 -7.52 12.73 -9.24
C ARG A 42 -9.03 12.52 -9.14
N ARG A 43 -9.69 12.24 -10.27
CA ARG A 43 -11.16 12.11 -10.31
C ARG A 43 -11.66 10.85 -9.61
N SER A 44 -10.93 9.75 -9.73
CA SER A 44 -11.24 8.44 -9.17
C SER A 44 -10.02 7.52 -9.31
N ASP A 45 -10.14 6.29 -8.82
CA ASP A 45 -9.14 5.22 -9.00
C ASP A 45 -9.38 4.36 -10.26
N ALA A 46 -10.19 4.85 -11.22
CA ALA A 46 -10.65 4.09 -12.39
C ALA A 46 -9.51 3.62 -13.30
N ASN A 47 -8.43 4.39 -13.40
CA ASN A 47 -7.29 4.08 -14.24
C ASN A 47 -6.19 3.31 -13.52
N CYS A 48 -6.32 3.11 -12.20
CA CYS A 48 -5.35 2.35 -11.45
C CYS A 48 -5.43 0.88 -11.90
N THR A 49 -4.35 0.11 -11.80
CA THR A 49 -4.30 -1.33 -12.10
C THR A 49 -3.62 -2.10 -10.96
N GLY A 50 -3.41 -3.42 -11.10
CA GLY A 50 -2.76 -4.26 -10.08
C GLY A 50 -3.72 -5.13 -9.25
N GLU A 51 -3.15 -6.02 -8.43
CA GLU A 51 -3.91 -6.98 -7.59
C GLU A 51 -4.47 -6.34 -6.31
N ASP A 52 -3.71 -5.43 -5.69
CA ASP A 52 -4.06 -4.65 -4.50
C ASP A 52 -4.75 -3.31 -4.83
N ALA A 53 -5.14 -3.18 -6.09
CA ALA A 53 -6.14 -2.28 -6.61
C ALA A 53 -7.44 -2.21 -5.80
N ALA A 54 -8.15 -1.09 -5.84
CA ALA A 54 -9.57 -1.09 -5.46
C ALA A 54 -10.38 -2.02 -6.42
N PRO A 55 -11.47 -2.67 -5.94
CA PRO A 55 -12.36 -3.44 -6.79
C PRO A 55 -12.98 -2.60 -7.92
N PRO A 56 -13.39 -3.20 -9.06
CA PRO A 56 -13.97 -2.45 -10.19
C PRO A 56 -15.17 -1.58 -9.81
N GLU A 57 -16.01 -2.05 -8.88
CA GLU A 57 -17.18 -1.33 -8.37
C GLU A 57 -16.80 -0.04 -7.63
N GLU A 58 -15.70 -0.05 -6.88
CA GLU A 58 -15.23 1.08 -6.08
C GLU A 58 -14.30 2.01 -6.87
N ARG A 59 -13.50 1.46 -7.79
CA ARG A 59 -12.54 2.25 -8.58
C ARG A 59 -13.16 3.36 -9.40
N GLY A 60 -14.38 3.14 -9.89
CA GLY A 60 -15.13 4.13 -10.66
C GLY A 60 -15.70 5.28 -9.83
N THR A 61 -15.71 5.17 -8.50
CA THR A 61 -16.35 6.16 -7.62
C THR A 61 -15.61 7.50 -7.67
N LEU A 62 -16.38 8.58 -7.76
CA LEU A 62 -15.82 9.93 -7.85
C LEU A 62 -15.32 10.39 -6.48
N PHE A 63 -14.08 10.87 -6.45
CA PHE A 63 -13.48 11.42 -5.24
C PHE A 63 -13.97 12.84 -4.95
N LYS A 64 -14.22 13.09 -3.67
CA LYS A 64 -14.52 14.40 -3.11
C LYS A 64 -13.22 15.09 -2.69
N GLU A 65 -12.97 16.26 -3.25
CA GLU A 65 -11.86 17.10 -2.85
C GLU A 65 -11.95 17.47 -1.36
N ARG A 66 -10.79 17.56 -0.71
CA ARG A 66 -10.61 17.83 0.73
C ARG A 66 -11.20 16.74 1.64
N TYR A 67 -11.55 15.59 1.08
CA TYR A 67 -11.98 14.43 1.83
C TYR A 67 -11.25 13.18 1.33
N ASP A 68 -11.49 12.75 0.09
CA ASP A 68 -10.83 11.57 -0.49
C ASP A 68 -9.44 11.92 -1.07
N VAL A 69 -9.30 13.15 -1.56
CA VAL A 69 -8.07 13.66 -2.19
C VAL A 69 -7.84 15.13 -1.84
N LEU A 70 -6.61 15.62 -2.00
CA LEU A 70 -6.34 17.05 -1.92
C LEU A 70 -7.10 17.83 -3.00
N SER A 71 -7.35 19.13 -2.75
CA SER A 71 -7.96 19.96 -3.78
C SER A 71 -7.04 20.09 -5.00
N ARG A 72 -7.64 20.37 -6.16
CA ARG A 72 -6.89 20.57 -7.40
C ARG A 72 -5.85 21.68 -7.24
N GLU A 73 -6.22 22.79 -6.61
CA GLU A 73 -5.33 23.94 -6.41
C GLU A 73 -4.17 23.60 -5.47
N ALA A 74 -4.45 22.87 -4.38
CA ALA A 74 -3.42 22.44 -3.44
C ALA A 74 -2.43 21.48 -4.12
N SER A 75 -2.95 20.52 -4.88
CA SER A 75 -2.14 19.55 -5.61
C SER A 75 -1.23 20.23 -6.64
N GLN A 76 -1.77 21.18 -7.41
CA GLN A 76 -0.98 21.96 -8.37
C GLN A 76 0.11 22.80 -7.69
N LYS A 77 -0.21 23.45 -6.56
CA LYS A 77 0.79 24.22 -5.79
C LYS A 77 1.92 23.35 -5.27
N LEU A 78 1.61 22.16 -4.73
CA LEU A 78 2.61 21.21 -4.23
C LEU A 78 3.54 20.75 -5.35
N LEU A 79 2.98 20.34 -6.49
CA LEU A 79 3.77 19.91 -7.65
C LEU A 79 4.64 21.07 -8.19
N TRP A 80 4.10 22.29 -8.25
CA TRP A 80 4.80 23.46 -8.76
C TRP A 80 5.94 23.93 -7.85
N TRP A 81 5.69 24.05 -6.54
CA TRP A 81 6.67 24.58 -5.59
C TRP A 81 7.76 23.58 -5.27
N LEU A 82 7.39 22.32 -5.02
CA LEU A 82 8.32 21.31 -4.53
C LEU A 82 9.02 20.58 -5.67
N ARG A 83 8.38 20.49 -6.85
CA ARG A 83 8.84 19.68 -8.00
C ARG A 83 9.38 18.32 -7.53
N PRO A 84 8.55 17.53 -6.81
CA PRO A 84 9.02 16.29 -6.22
C PRO A 84 9.36 15.28 -7.31
N ARG A 85 10.32 14.40 -7.03
CA ARG A 85 10.68 13.29 -7.92
C ARG A 85 9.78 12.07 -7.77
N LEU A 86 9.07 11.98 -6.64
CA LEU A 86 8.14 10.92 -6.28
C LEU A 86 7.15 11.44 -5.25
N VAL A 87 5.90 11.02 -5.35
CA VAL A 87 4.85 11.26 -4.36
C VAL A 87 4.40 9.92 -3.80
N LEU A 88 4.37 9.80 -2.48
CA LEU A 88 3.84 8.64 -1.77
C LEU A 88 2.60 9.09 -0.98
N SER A 89 1.47 8.44 -1.24
CA SER A 89 0.19 8.72 -0.60
C SER A 89 -0.47 7.46 -0.04
N GLY A 90 -1.68 7.58 0.51
CA GLY A 90 -2.46 6.46 1.01
C GLY A 90 -3.95 6.77 0.98
N HIS A 91 -4.60 6.73 2.14
CA HIS A 91 -6.01 7.09 2.37
C HIS A 91 -7.07 6.14 1.78
N THR A 92 -7.03 5.83 0.48
CA THR A 92 -8.05 4.98 -0.19
C THR A 92 -7.96 3.50 0.19
N HIS A 93 -7.00 3.17 1.06
CA HIS A 93 -6.59 1.82 1.47
C HIS A 93 -6.14 0.92 0.31
N SER A 94 -6.15 1.42 -0.93
CA SER A 94 -5.98 0.65 -2.15
C SER A 94 -4.76 1.15 -2.91
N ALA A 95 -4.07 0.24 -3.58
CA ALA A 95 -2.92 0.62 -4.39
C ALA A 95 -3.38 1.35 -5.65
N CYS A 96 -2.72 2.47 -5.92
CA CYS A 96 -2.86 3.17 -7.18
C CYS A 96 -1.54 3.81 -7.57
N GLU A 97 -1.21 3.75 -8.85
CA GLU A 97 -0.11 4.49 -9.45
C GLU A 97 -0.69 5.50 -10.45
N VAL A 98 -0.30 6.77 -10.29
CA VAL A 98 -0.80 7.89 -11.10
C VAL A 98 0.37 8.73 -11.56
N LEU A 99 0.38 9.08 -12.84
CA LEU A 99 1.32 10.05 -13.38
C LEU A 99 0.69 11.44 -13.39
N HIS A 100 1.28 12.36 -12.63
CA HIS A 100 0.89 13.76 -12.62
C HIS A 100 1.62 14.57 -13.70
N GLY A 101 1.18 15.82 -13.91
CA GLY A 101 1.85 16.75 -14.83
C GLY A 101 3.35 16.85 -14.55
N ALA A 102 4.12 17.10 -15.62
CA ALA A 102 5.59 17.06 -15.63
C ALA A 102 6.22 15.68 -15.35
N GLY A 103 5.44 14.59 -15.45
CA GLY A 103 5.96 13.22 -15.36
C GLY A 103 6.24 12.76 -13.92
N ILE A 104 5.59 13.37 -12.94
CA ILE A 104 5.80 13.06 -11.51
C ILE A 104 4.94 11.84 -11.15
N SER A 105 5.58 10.76 -10.73
CA SER A 105 4.88 9.55 -10.28
C SER A 105 4.34 9.73 -8.85
N GLU A 106 3.06 9.41 -8.67
CA GLU A 106 2.42 9.22 -7.36
C GLU A 106 2.05 7.75 -7.17
N ILE A 107 2.42 7.20 -6.02
CA ILE A 107 2.01 5.87 -5.59
C ILE A 107 1.21 5.98 -4.29
N SER A 108 -0.05 5.59 -4.35
CA SER A 108 -0.89 5.38 -3.17
C SER A 108 -0.61 3.99 -2.61
N VAL A 109 -0.09 3.94 -1.38
CA VAL A 109 0.22 2.71 -0.65
C VAL A 109 -1.07 2.18 -0.02
N PRO A 110 -1.43 0.89 -0.24
CA PRO A 110 -2.61 0.32 0.35
C PRO A 110 -2.48 0.14 1.86
N SER A 111 -3.61 -0.18 2.51
CA SER A 111 -3.62 -0.53 3.93
C SER A 111 -2.85 -1.82 4.17
N PHE A 112 -1.92 -1.79 5.14
CA PHE A 112 -1.24 -2.98 5.66
C PHE A 112 -2.16 -3.88 6.50
N SER A 113 -3.30 -3.36 6.98
CA SER A 113 -4.21 -4.08 7.89
C SER A 113 -5.33 -4.80 7.15
N TRP A 114 -5.58 -6.06 7.54
CA TRP A 114 -6.74 -6.85 7.11
C TRP A 114 -8.08 -6.19 7.44
N ARG A 115 -8.12 -5.31 8.45
CA ARG A 115 -9.33 -4.56 8.83
C ARG A 115 -9.98 -3.86 7.65
N ASN A 116 -9.18 -3.39 6.71
CA ASN A 116 -9.65 -2.59 5.60
C ASN A 116 -9.71 -3.39 4.29
N ARG A 117 -8.96 -4.49 4.17
CA ARG A 117 -8.80 -5.24 2.91
C ARG A 117 -8.39 -6.69 3.14
N ASN A 118 -8.93 -7.59 2.32
CA ASN A 118 -8.53 -9.00 2.34
C ASN A 118 -7.08 -9.23 1.87
N ASN A 119 -6.55 -8.39 0.96
CA ASN A 119 -5.23 -8.54 0.34
C ASN A 119 -4.27 -7.36 0.64
N PRO A 120 -3.77 -7.22 1.87
CA PRO A 120 -2.88 -6.12 2.22
C PRO A 120 -1.51 -6.27 1.56
N SER A 121 -0.85 -5.14 1.34
CA SER A 121 0.51 -5.08 0.83
C SER A 121 1.25 -3.89 1.45
N PHE A 122 2.58 -3.88 1.29
CA PHE A 122 3.43 -2.75 1.63
C PHE A 122 4.42 -2.49 0.51
N ILE A 123 5.06 -1.32 0.55
CA ILE A 123 6.10 -0.95 -0.41
C ILE A 123 7.43 -0.85 0.30
N MET A 124 8.44 -1.52 -0.24
CA MET A 124 9.83 -1.36 0.12
C MET A 124 10.49 -0.43 -0.88
N GLY A 125 11.17 0.60 -0.39
CA GLY A 125 11.84 1.59 -1.22
C GLY A 125 13.34 1.68 -0.95
N SER A 126 14.12 1.83 -2.02
CA SER A 126 15.52 2.26 -1.98
C SER A 126 15.64 3.61 -2.68
N MET A 127 16.36 4.55 -2.07
CA MET A 127 16.44 5.93 -2.53
C MET A 127 17.90 6.38 -2.56
N THR A 128 18.31 7.00 -3.68
CA THR A 128 19.56 7.76 -3.79
C THR A 128 19.24 9.25 -3.96
N SER A 129 20.25 10.10 -4.15
CA SER A 129 20.06 11.53 -4.40
C SER A 129 19.33 11.82 -5.72
N THR A 130 19.39 10.91 -6.69
CA THR A 130 18.84 11.10 -8.04
C THR A 130 17.75 10.09 -8.38
N GLU A 131 17.83 8.89 -7.83
CA GLU A 131 17.01 7.76 -8.26
C GLU A 131 16.26 7.12 -7.09
N TYR A 132 15.24 6.34 -7.42
CA TYR A 132 14.52 5.50 -6.47
C TYR A 132 14.13 4.18 -7.13
N ALA A 133 14.03 3.14 -6.32
CA ALA A 133 13.49 1.85 -6.69
C ALA A 133 12.43 1.46 -5.66
N LEU A 134 11.28 1.02 -6.12
CA LEU A 134 10.16 0.60 -5.27
C LEU A 134 9.77 -0.84 -5.62
N GLY A 135 9.65 -1.67 -4.59
CA GLY A 135 9.15 -3.04 -4.68
C GLY A 135 7.85 -3.16 -3.88
N LYS A 136 6.82 -3.72 -4.51
CA LYS A 136 5.56 -4.04 -3.83
C LYS A 136 5.64 -5.44 -3.23
N CYS A 137 5.26 -5.57 -1.98
CA CYS A 137 5.33 -6.81 -1.22
C CYS A 137 3.95 -7.17 -0.67
N TYR A 138 3.43 -8.32 -1.10
CA TYR A 138 2.13 -8.82 -0.69
C TYR A 138 2.21 -9.62 0.62
N ILE A 139 1.15 -9.54 1.40
CA ILE A 139 0.96 -10.29 2.64
C ILE A 139 -0.15 -11.34 2.37
N PRO A 140 -0.16 -12.48 3.09
CA PRO A 140 -1.24 -13.45 2.96
C PRO A 140 -2.63 -12.82 3.08
N PHE A 141 -3.57 -13.36 2.32
CA PHE A 141 -4.94 -12.89 2.35
C PHE A 141 -5.59 -13.25 3.69
N GLU A 142 -6.40 -12.36 4.26
CA GLU A 142 -7.12 -12.60 5.52
C GLU A 142 -7.90 -13.92 5.45
N SER A 143 -8.64 -14.10 4.35
CA SER A 143 -9.44 -15.29 4.10
C SER A 143 -8.58 -16.55 4.07
N THR A 144 -7.38 -16.50 3.46
CA THR A 144 -6.49 -17.66 3.40
C THR A 144 -5.97 -18.03 4.78
N VAL A 145 -5.61 -17.03 5.60
CA VAL A 145 -5.14 -17.25 6.97
C VAL A 145 -6.26 -17.85 7.82
N LEU A 146 -7.47 -17.27 7.76
CA LEU A 146 -8.63 -17.77 8.50
C LEU A 146 -9.03 -19.18 8.08
N ILE A 147 -9.09 -19.48 6.78
CA ILE A 147 -9.39 -20.83 6.27
C ILE A 147 -8.34 -21.82 6.77
N THR A 148 -7.06 -21.44 6.77
CA THR A 148 -5.98 -22.31 7.24
C THR A 148 -6.12 -22.60 8.75
N TYR A 149 -6.44 -21.59 9.56
CA TYR A 149 -6.67 -21.77 11.01
C TYR A 149 -7.90 -22.63 11.29
N CYS A 150 -9.02 -22.38 10.62
CA CYS A 150 -10.23 -23.18 10.77
C CYS A 150 -10.03 -24.63 10.30
N GLY A 151 -9.34 -24.83 9.17
CA GLY A 151 -9.03 -26.15 8.64
C GLY A 151 -8.10 -26.96 9.56
N THR A 152 -7.04 -26.33 10.08
CA THR A 152 -6.12 -26.98 11.04
C THR A 152 -6.80 -27.30 12.36
N ALA A 153 -7.60 -26.38 12.91
CA ALA A 153 -8.37 -26.62 14.13
C ALA A 153 -9.40 -27.76 13.93
N GLY A 154 -10.14 -27.75 12.82
CA GLY A 154 -11.10 -28.80 12.49
C GLY A 154 -10.43 -30.16 12.33
N PHE A 155 -9.28 -30.21 11.64
CA PHE A 155 -8.48 -31.43 11.52
C PHE A 155 -8.02 -31.96 12.88
N LEU A 156 -7.52 -31.10 13.76
CA LEU A 156 -7.13 -31.48 15.13
C LEU A 156 -8.31 -32.03 15.94
N VAL A 157 -9.49 -31.41 15.85
CA VAL A 157 -10.70 -31.92 16.51
C VAL A 157 -11.07 -33.32 16.01
N VAL A 158 -11.00 -33.55 14.69
CA VAL A 158 -11.25 -34.89 14.12
C VAL A 158 -10.25 -35.92 14.65
N LEU A 159 -8.96 -35.58 14.71
CA LEU A 159 -7.94 -36.47 15.27
C LEU A 159 -8.20 -36.79 16.74
N ILE A 160 -8.62 -35.81 17.54
CA ILE A 160 -8.98 -35.99 18.94
C ILE A 160 -10.20 -36.90 19.08
N LEU A 161 -11.24 -36.70 18.28
CA LEU A 161 -12.45 -37.54 18.29
C LEU A 161 -12.15 -38.99 17.89
N ILE A 162 -11.28 -39.20 16.90
CA ILE A 162 -10.79 -40.54 16.53
C ILE A 162 -10.01 -41.17 17.68
N HIS A 163 -9.11 -40.42 18.33
CA HIS A 163 -8.29 -40.90 19.44
C HIS A 163 -9.16 -41.37 20.62
N PHE A 164 -10.23 -40.64 20.94
CA PHE A 164 -11.17 -41.02 22.00
C PHE A 164 -12.23 -42.05 21.57
N GLY A 165 -12.18 -42.54 20.32
CA GLY A 165 -13.10 -43.57 19.82
C GLY A 165 -14.52 -43.07 19.54
N PHE A 166 -14.73 -41.75 19.48
CA PHE A 166 -16.02 -41.16 19.09
C PHE A 166 -16.23 -41.15 17.57
N LEU A 167 -15.17 -41.33 16.79
CA LEU A 167 -15.22 -41.51 15.34
C LEU A 167 -14.43 -42.76 14.95
N ASP A 168 -15.01 -43.59 14.09
CA ASP A 168 -14.27 -44.69 13.48
C ASP A 168 -13.14 -44.13 12.63
N SER A 169 -11.92 -44.59 12.86
CA SER A 169 -10.78 -44.18 12.05
C SER A 169 -11.03 -44.58 10.59
N PRO A 170 -10.87 -43.67 9.62
CA PRO A 170 -11.00 -44.02 8.20
C PRO A 170 -10.01 -45.11 7.78
N PHE A 171 -8.91 -45.28 8.52
CA PHE A 171 -7.94 -46.37 8.33
C PHE A 171 -8.51 -47.73 8.74
N ILE A 172 -9.28 -47.81 9.84
CA ILE A 172 -9.98 -49.04 10.26
C ILE A 172 -11.06 -49.40 9.23
N PHE A 173 -11.83 -48.42 8.76
CA PHE A 173 -12.90 -48.63 7.76
C PHE A 173 -12.34 -49.07 6.39
N GLY A 174 -11.24 -48.46 5.93
CA GLY A 174 -10.54 -48.86 4.71
C GLY A 174 -9.99 -50.29 4.77
N CYS A 175 -9.39 -50.69 5.90
CA CYS A 175 -8.94 -52.07 6.11
C CYS A 175 -10.10 -53.09 6.18
N GLN A 176 -11.26 -52.71 6.72
CA GLN A 176 -12.45 -53.58 6.74
C GLN A 176 -13.08 -53.77 5.35
N LEU A 177 -13.13 -52.71 4.53
CA LEU A 177 -13.57 -52.80 3.14
C LEU A 177 -12.64 -53.67 2.29
N LEU A 178 -11.32 -53.48 2.38
CA LEU A 178 -10.34 -54.30 1.66
C LEU A 178 -10.37 -55.77 2.11
N ARG A 179 -10.65 -56.05 3.39
CA ARG A 179 -10.90 -57.42 3.87
C ARG A 179 -12.15 -58.04 3.27
N LYS A 180 -13.25 -57.28 3.11
CA LYS A 180 -14.49 -57.77 2.47
C LYS A 180 -14.30 -58.10 0.99
N PHE A 181 -13.43 -57.38 0.27
CA PHE A 181 -13.13 -57.69 -1.13
C PHE A 181 -12.20 -58.89 -1.33
N LYS A 182 -11.49 -59.36 -0.29
CA LYS A 182 -10.58 -60.51 -0.36
C LYS A 182 -11.25 -61.84 0.00
N THR A 183 -12.53 -61.83 0.40
CA THR A 183 -13.32 -63.00 0.79
C THR A 183 -14.38 -63.39 -0.25
N VAL A 184 -14.18 -63.05 -1.53
CA VAL A 184 -14.96 -63.53 -2.68
C VAL A 184 -14.05 -64.31 -3.61
#